data_AF-A0A940WQK0-F1
#
_entry.id   AF-A0A940WQK0-F1
#
_cell.length_a   1.000
_cell.length_b   1.000
_cell.length_c   1.000
_cell.angle_alpha   90.00
_cell.angle_beta   90.00
_cell.angle_gamma   90.00
#
_symmetry.space_group_name_H-M   'P 1'
#
loop_
_entity.id
_entity.type
_entity.pdbx_description
1 polymer ?
#
loop_
_entity_poly.entity_id
_entity_poly.type
_entity_poly.pdbx_seq_one_letter_code
_entity_poly.pdbx_strand_id
1 'polypeptide(L)'
;MPTNSTYFILAILTVVFLIWIVLILLRMQKSMNRFISSTNNRFVKIENKIHNELMEEKKAHLLLLMYDVREVVAKQKSDIYPRAISNLPLSSGINDRELAELFPANKALLIKQFWDSYQDYVEEHWLNKNGQFKTIFRGQSQDITSELGKLHLSSKSLASQMDHWLREINSAT
;
A
#
# COMPACT_ATOMS: atom_id res chain seq x y z
N MET A 1 -15.79 -7.00 83.08
CA MET A 1 -16.79 -6.36 82.20
C MET A 1 -16.06 -5.33 81.34
N PRO A 2 -16.19 -5.37 80.00
CA PRO A 2 -15.63 -4.33 79.15
C PRO A 2 -16.26 -2.98 79.48
N THR A 3 -15.45 -1.94 79.62
CA THR A 3 -15.90 -0.56 79.88
C THR A 3 -16.30 0.11 78.57
N ASN A 4 -17.25 1.05 78.60
CA ASN A 4 -17.69 1.78 77.39
C ASN A 4 -16.54 2.41 76.58
N SER A 5 -15.40 2.70 77.23
CA SER A 5 -14.18 3.18 76.59
C SER A 5 -13.51 2.15 75.65
N THR A 6 -13.55 0.85 75.95
CA THR A 6 -12.93 -0.17 75.07
C THR A 6 -13.70 -0.34 73.77
N TYR A 7 -15.03 -0.27 73.81
CA TYR A 7 -15.87 -0.28 72.62
C TYR A 7 -15.66 0.94 71.73
N PHE A 8 -15.48 2.13 72.34
CA PHE A 8 -15.20 3.35 71.59
C PHE A 8 -13.84 3.28 70.87
N ILE A 9 -12.80 2.76 71.54
CA ILE A 9 -11.47 2.56 70.93
C ILE A 9 -11.56 1.57 69.77
N LEU A 10 -12.27 0.46 69.94
CA LEU A 10 -12.49 -0.54 68.87
C LEU A 10 -13.24 0.05 67.66
N ALA A 11 -14.24 0.91 67.89
CA ALA A 11 -14.96 1.59 66.83
C ALA A 11 -14.05 2.53 66.03
N ILE A 12 -13.18 3.29 66.70
CA ILE A 12 -12.21 4.15 66.00
C ILE A 12 -11.22 3.31 65.18
N LEU A 13 -10.71 2.22 65.75
CA LEU A 13 -9.71 1.38 65.10
C LEU A 13 -10.27 0.71 63.84
N THR A 14 -11.53 0.26 63.89
CA THR A 14 -12.24 -0.27 62.71
C THR A 14 -12.48 0.79 61.64
N VAL A 15 -12.85 2.02 62.02
CA VAL A 15 -13.00 3.13 61.05
C VAL A 15 -11.66 3.47 60.38
N VAL A 16 -10.57 3.57 61.14
CA VAL A 16 -9.23 3.83 60.57
C VAL A 16 -8.81 2.71 59.62
N PHE A 17 -9.08 1.45 59.99
CA PHE A 17 -8.80 0.29 59.14
C PHE A 17 -9.60 0.34 57.82
N LEU A 18 -10.89 0.69 57.87
CA LEU A 18 -11.73 0.85 56.68
C LEU A 18 -11.23 1.99 55.78
N ILE A 19 -10.87 3.14 56.36
CA ILE A 19 -10.29 4.26 55.59
C ILE A 19 -9.01 3.84 54.90
N TRP A 20 -8.14 3.09 55.59
CA TRP A 20 -6.89 2.58 55.02
C TRP A 20 -7.13 1.62 53.84
N ILE A 21 -8.11 0.71 53.96
CA ILE A 21 -8.52 -0.18 52.86
C ILE A 21 -8.99 0.63 51.65
N VAL A 22 -9.85 1.62 51.85
CA VAL A 22 -10.36 2.47 50.76
C VAL A 22 -9.21 3.20 50.07
N LEU A 23 -8.25 3.74 50.81
CA LEU A 23 -7.07 4.39 50.23
C LEU A 23 -6.22 3.44 49.38
N ILE A 24 -6.06 2.18 49.79
CA ILE A 24 -5.36 1.15 49.01
C ILE A 24 -6.13 0.84 47.72
N LEU A 25 -7.44 0.63 47.79
CA LEU A 25 -8.27 0.33 46.63
C LEU A 25 -8.20 1.47 45.59
N LEU A 26 -8.28 2.73 46.03
CA LEU A 26 -8.14 3.89 45.15
C LEU A 26 -6.75 3.96 44.49
N ARG A 27 -5.68 3.66 45.24
CA ARG A 27 -4.31 3.60 44.69
C ARG A 27 -4.18 2.49 43.66
N MET A 28 -4.74 1.31 43.92
CA MET A 28 -4.72 0.17 42.99
C MET A 28 -5.52 0.48 41.72
N GLN A 29 -6.72 1.05 41.83
CA GLN A 29 -7.55 1.44 40.68
C GLN A 29 -6.82 2.48 39.80
N LYS A 30 -6.17 3.47 40.41
CA LYS A 30 -5.36 4.45 39.67
C LYS A 30 -4.13 3.82 39.02
N SER A 31 -3.53 2.80 39.62
CA SER A 31 -2.42 2.04 39.02
C SER A 31 -2.92 1.21 37.83
N MET A 32 -4.03 0.49 38.01
CA MET A 32 -4.66 -0.34 36.98
C MET A 32 -5.09 0.50 35.77
N ASN A 33 -5.75 1.63 35.98
CA ASN A 33 -6.16 2.52 34.89
C ASN A 33 -4.96 3.09 34.13
N ARG A 34 -3.85 3.40 34.82
CA ARG A 34 -2.59 3.81 34.17
C ARG A 34 -1.98 2.68 33.35
N PHE A 35 -2.01 1.45 33.84
CA PHE A 35 -1.53 0.27 33.12
C PHE A 35 -2.39 -0.04 31.89
N ILE A 36 -3.72 0.00 32.03
CA ILE A 36 -4.67 -0.20 30.92
C ILE A 36 -4.46 0.89 29.87
N SER A 37 -4.37 2.16 30.27
CA SER A 37 -4.15 3.28 29.34
C SER A 37 -2.81 3.18 28.62
N SER A 38 -1.74 2.81 29.33
CA SER A 38 -0.41 2.66 28.71
C SER A 38 -0.35 1.46 27.77
N THR A 39 -1.05 0.37 28.10
CA THR A 39 -1.19 -0.82 27.24
C THR A 39 -2.00 -0.50 26.00
N ASN A 40 -3.15 0.18 26.14
CA ASN A 40 -3.98 0.61 25.00
C ASN A 40 -3.20 1.54 24.06
N ASN A 41 -2.47 2.51 24.63
CA ASN A 41 -1.61 3.41 23.84
C ASN A 41 -0.48 2.66 23.12
N ARG A 42 0.04 1.56 23.69
CA ARG A 42 1.01 0.69 23.00
C ARG A 42 0.35 -0.07 21.86
N PHE A 43 -0.85 -0.63 22.06
CA PHE A 43 -1.60 -1.31 20.99
C PHE A 43 -1.88 -0.38 19.82
N VAL A 44 -2.42 0.82 20.06
CA VAL A 44 -2.67 1.82 19.00
C VAL A 44 -1.38 2.19 18.26
N LYS A 45 -0.26 2.34 18.98
CA LYS A 45 1.04 2.61 18.34
C LYS A 45 1.52 1.45 17.47
N ILE A 46 1.34 0.20 17.93
CA ILE A 46 1.72 -0.99 17.17
C ILE A 46 0.83 -1.12 15.93
N GLU A 47 -0.47 -0.93 16.07
CA GLU A 47 -1.44 -0.97 14.97
C GLU A 47 -1.10 0.08 13.91
N ASN A 48 -0.87 1.34 14.31
CA ASN A 48 -0.46 2.40 13.39
C ASN A 48 0.89 2.07 12.71
N LYS A 49 1.83 1.47 13.44
CA LYS A 49 3.12 1.07 12.87
C LYS A 49 2.94 -0.02 11.81
N ILE A 50 2.20 -1.08 12.12
CA ILE A 50 1.90 -2.17 11.19
C ILE A 50 1.17 -1.62 9.96
N HIS A 51 0.17 -0.76 10.17
CA HIS A 51 -0.55 -0.13 9.08
C HIS A 51 0.37 0.67 8.15
N ASN A 52 1.26 1.50 8.71
CA ASN A 52 2.23 2.25 7.92
C ASN A 52 3.21 1.34 7.18
N GLU A 53 3.72 0.28 7.81
CA GLU A 53 4.61 -0.70 7.16
C GLU A 53 3.91 -1.39 5.99
N LEU A 54 2.65 -1.81 6.16
CA LEU A 54 1.85 -2.40 5.09
C LEU A 54 1.59 -1.41 3.94
N MET A 55 1.36 -0.12 4.24
CA MET A 55 1.20 0.90 3.22
C MET A 55 2.49 1.08 2.41
N GLU A 56 3.65 1.15 3.06
CA GLU A 56 4.93 1.29 2.36
C GLU A 56 5.27 0.04 1.53
N GLU A 57 4.97 -1.16 2.02
CA GLU A 57 5.11 -2.40 1.27
C GLU A 57 4.23 -2.40 0.01
N LYS A 58 2.96 -1.98 0.13
CA LYS A 58 2.06 -1.84 -1.02
C LYS A 58 2.59 -0.85 -2.05
N LYS A 59 3.10 0.31 -1.62
CA LYS A 59 3.72 1.30 -2.52
C LYS A 59 4.92 0.70 -3.25
N ALA A 60 5.82 0.05 -2.51
CA ALA A 60 7.01 -0.57 -3.08
C ALA A 60 6.65 -1.66 -4.10
N HIS A 61 5.70 -2.53 -3.77
CA HIS A 61 5.21 -3.57 -4.67
C HIS A 61 4.62 -2.98 -5.96
N LEU A 62 3.78 -1.95 -5.87
CA LEU A 62 3.23 -1.28 -7.04
C LEU A 62 4.33 -0.69 -7.93
N LEU A 63 5.32 -0.03 -7.34
CA LEU A 63 6.45 0.53 -8.09
C LEU A 63 7.26 -0.55 -8.78
N LEU A 64 7.54 -1.68 -8.11
CA LEU A 64 8.22 -2.83 -8.71
C LEU A 64 7.47 -3.34 -9.93
N LEU A 65 6.15 -3.52 -9.83
CA LEU A 65 5.31 -3.93 -10.96
C LEU A 65 5.40 -2.94 -12.12
N MET A 66 5.37 -1.64 -11.85
CA MET A 66 5.50 -0.61 -12.89
C MET A 66 6.89 -0.66 -13.55
N TYR A 67 7.96 -0.90 -12.79
CA TYR A 67 9.29 -1.10 -13.35
C TYR A 67 9.38 -2.34 -14.23
N ASP A 68 8.78 -3.45 -13.81
CA ASP A 68 8.73 -4.70 -14.60
C ASP A 68 7.99 -4.48 -15.92
N VAL A 69 6.81 -3.86 -15.87
CA VAL A 69 6.03 -3.50 -17.06
C VAL A 69 6.86 -2.64 -18.00
N ARG A 70 7.47 -1.57 -17.49
CA ARG A 70 8.33 -0.68 -18.26
C ARG A 70 9.50 -1.44 -18.90
N GLU A 71 10.16 -2.32 -18.17
CA GLU A 71 11.30 -3.09 -18.67
C GLU A 71 10.88 -4.00 -19.83
N VAL A 72 9.79 -4.73 -19.68
CA VAL A 72 9.28 -5.63 -20.72
C VAL A 72 8.86 -4.82 -21.95
N VAL A 73 8.14 -3.71 -21.80
CA VAL A 73 7.79 -2.81 -22.92
C VAL A 73 9.05 -2.28 -23.60
N ALA A 74 10.09 -1.95 -22.83
CA ALA A 74 11.35 -1.47 -23.39
C ALA A 74 12.09 -2.54 -24.20
N LYS A 75 12.01 -3.83 -23.81
CA LYS A 75 12.56 -4.95 -24.60
C LYS A 75 11.87 -5.10 -25.95
N GLN A 76 10.58 -4.72 -26.06
CA GLN A 76 9.83 -4.75 -27.32
C GLN A 76 10.32 -3.72 -28.34
N LYS A 77 11.25 -2.83 -27.99
CA LYS A 77 11.82 -1.85 -28.93
C LYS A 77 12.72 -2.50 -29.98
N SER A 78 13.40 -3.60 -29.64
CA SER A 78 14.35 -4.29 -30.53
C SER A 78 13.78 -5.59 -31.07
N ASP A 79 13.21 -6.42 -30.20
CA ASP A 79 12.71 -7.75 -30.53
C ASP A 79 11.37 -8.00 -29.84
N ILE A 80 10.56 -8.89 -30.42
CA ILE A 80 9.22 -9.19 -29.91
C ILE A 80 9.29 -10.39 -28.96
N TYR A 81 8.82 -10.19 -27.72
CA TYR A 81 8.74 -11.23 -26.69
C TYR A 81 7.29 -11.38 -26.21
N PRO A 82 6.41 -12.10 -26.96
CA PRO A 82 4.99 -12.19 -26.63
C PRO A 82 4.72 -12.79 -25.27
N ARG A 83 5.50 -13.82 -24.88
CA ARG A 83 5.37 -14.46 -23.57
C ARG A 83 5.69 -13.50 -22.41
N ALA A 84 6.61 -12.56 -22.62
CA ALA A 84 6.95 -11.61 -21.57
C ALA A 84 5.79 -10.63 -21.33
N ILE A 85 5.16 -10.14 -22.39
CA ILE A 85 3.99 -9.26 -22.30
C ILE A 85 2.78 -10.00 -21.74
N SER A 86 2.51 -11.24 -22.19
CA SER A 86 1.34 -12.00 -21.72
C SER A 86 1.39 -12.39 -20.25
N ASN A 87 2.59 -12.42 -19.66
CA ASN A 87 2.79 -12.77 -18.26
C ASN A 87 2.70 -11.56 -17.31
N LEU A 88 2.63 -10.34 -17.86
CA LEU A 88 2.47 -9.14 -17.05
C LEU A 88 1.01 -8.95 -16.62
N PRO A 89 0.78 -8.32 -15.46
CA PRO A 89 -0.56 -7.91 -15.07
C PRO A 89 -1.05 -6.81 -16.01
N LEU A 90 -2.33 -6.85 -16.40
CA LEU A 90 -2.97 -5.83 -17.23
C LEU A 90 -3.40 -4.57 -16.46
N SER A 91 -3.42 -4.65 -15.13
CA SER A 91 -3.81 -3.55 -14.25
C SER A 91 -2.94 -3.54 -13.00
N SER A 92 -2.95 -2.42 -12.29
CA SER A 92 -2.29 -2.29 -10.99
C SER A 92 -2.82 -3.23 -9.91
N GLY A 93 -4.05 -3.74 -10.07
CA GLY A 93 -4.78 -4.46 -9.02
C GLY A 93 -5.24 -3.58 -7.84
N ILE A 94 -5.14 -2.26 -7.97
CA ILE A 94 -5.46 -1.28 -6.92
C ILE A 94 -6.55 -0.33 -7.44
N ASN A 95 -7.59 -0.11 -6.65
CA ASN A 95 -8.67 0.80 -7.03
C ASN A 95 -8.30 2.28 -6.76
N ASP A 96 -9.03 3.22 -7.37
CA ASP A 96 -8.77 4.67 -7.26
C ASP A 96 -8.73 5.17 -5.80
N ARG A 97 -9.55 4.59 -4.90
CA ARG A 97 -9.58 4.98 -3.48
C ARG A 97 -8.31 4.52 -2.76
N GLU A 98 -7.93 3.27 -2.93
CA GLU A 98 -6.69 2.73 -2.35
C GLU A 98 -5.47 3.48 -2.90
N LEU A 99 -5.48 3.85 -4.18
CA LEU A 99 -4.39 4.61 -4.78
C LEU A 99 -4.27 6.01 -4.16
N ALA A 100 -5.39 6.67 -3.87
CA ALA A 100 -5.43 7.96 -3.19
C ALA A 100 -5.01 7.88 -1.71
N GLU A 101 -5.17 6.73 -1.06
CA GLU A 101 -4.65 6.46 0.28
C GLU A 101 -3.13 6.23 0.26
N LEU A 102 -2.60 5.59 -0.79
CA LEU A 102 -1.18 5.26 -0.92
C LEU A 102 -0.33 6.43 -1.45
N PHE A 103 -0.86 7.22 -2.37
CA PHE A 103 -0.10 8.26 -3.07
C PHE A 103 -0.80 9.63 -3.02
N PRO A 104 -0.03 10.73 -2.95
CA PRO A 104 -0.57 12.06 -3.20
C PRO A 104 -1.31 12.13 -4.55
N ALA A 105 -2.35 12.95 -4.65
CA ALA A 105 -3.25 12.99 -5.79
C ALA A 105 -2.54 13.17 -7.15
N ASN A 106 -1.47 13.97 -7.21
CA ASN A 106 -0.66 14.14 -8.42
C ASN A 106 0.06 12.85 -8.82
N LYS A 107 0.66 12.12 -7.87
CA LYS A 107 1.33 10.83 -8.14
C LYS A 107 0.33 9.74 -8.49
N ALA A 108 -0.83 9.72 -7.82
CA ALA A 108 -1.92 8.80 -8.15
C ALA A 108 -2.40 8.98 -9.60
N LEU A 109 -2.55 10.23 -10.06
CA LEU A 109 -2.91 10.52 -11.45
C LEU A 109 -1.87 9.99 -12.44
N LEU A 110 -0.57 10.16 -12.16
CA LEU A 110 0.51 9.65 -13.03
C LEU A 110 0.51 8.11 -13.08
N ILE A 111 0.26 7.45 -11.94
CA ILE A 111 0.15 5.99 -11.89
C ILE A 111 -1.04 5.52 -12.74
N LYS A 112 -2.18 6.22 -12.64
CA LYS A 112 -3.35 5.91 -13.47
C LYS A 112 -3.03 6.06 -14.96
N GLN A 113 -2.44 7.19 -15.36
CA GLN A 113 -2.00 7.41 -16.74
C GLN A 113 -1.03 6.34 -17.24
N PHE A 114 -0.11 5.87 -16.38
CA PHE A 114 0.81 4.79 -16.69
C PHE A 114 0.06 3.51 -17.06
N TRP A 115 -0.89 3.09 -16.21
CA TRP A 115 -1.63 1.84 -16.40
C TRP A 115 -2.62 1.92 -17.56
N ASP A 116 -3.34 3.03 -17.70
CA ASP A 116 -4.27 3.27 -18.81
C ASP A 116 -3.51 3.20 -20.16
N SER A 117 -2.36 3.88 -20.25
CA SER A 117 -1.54 3.87 -21.49
C SER A 117 -0.94 2.50 -21.79
N TYR A 118 -0.61 1.72 -20.75
CA TYR A 118 -0.15 0.36 -20.92
C TYR A 118 -1.28 -0.57 -21.41
N GLN A 119 -2.47 -0.43 -20.83
CA GLN A 119 -3.64 -1.20 -21.24
C GLN A 119 -4.01 -0.91 -22.69
N ASP A 120 -4.10 0.36 -23.07
CA ASP A 120 -4.35 0.78 -24.46
C ASP A 120 -3.33 0.18 -25.43
N TYR A 121 -2.06 0.18 -25.05
CA TYR A 121 -0.98 -0.43 -25.83
C TYR A 121 -1.14 -1.95 -25.98
N VAL A 122 -1.54 -2.65 -24.92
CA VAL A 122 -1.81 -4.09 -24.98
C VAL A 122 -3.02 -4.39 -25.85
N GLU A 123 -4.10 -3.64 -25.69
CA GLU A 123 -5.33 -3.84 -26.46
C GLU A 123 -5.12 -3.59 -27.96
N GLU A 124 -4.44 -2.50 -28.31
CA GLU A 124 -4.18 -2.13 -29.71
C GLU A 124 -3.17 -3.06 -30.38
N HIS A 125 -2.06 -3.35 -29.70
CA HIS A 125 -0.92 -4.02 -30.34
C HIS A 125 -0.81 -5.50 -30.03
N TRP A 126 -1.26 -5.97 -28.87
CA TRP A 126 -0.98 -7.34 -28.42
C TRP A 126 -2.19 -8.25 -28.44
N LEU A 127 -3.41 -7.71 -28.37
CA LEU A 127 -4.62 -8.53 -28.44
C LEU A 127 -5.11 -8.69 -29.88
N ASN A 128 -5.75 -9.82 -30.15
CA ASN A 128 -6.53 -10.03 -31.37
C ASN A 128 -8.00 -9.66 -31.13
N LYS A 129 -8.83 -9.75 -32.17
CA LYS A 129 -10.28 -9.46 -32.09
C LYS A 129 -11.05 -10.33 -31.09
N ASN A 130 -10.47 -11.45 -30.67
CA ASN A 130 -11.04 -12.37 -29.68
C ASN A 130 -10.49 -12.12 -28.26
N GLY A 131 -9.69 -11.06 -28.05
CA GLY A 131 -9.05 -10.74 -26.77
C GLY A 131 -7.90 -11.68 -26.39
N GLN A 132 -7.34 -12.44 -27.33
CA GLN A 132 -6.20 -13.33 -27.07
C GLN A 132 -4.89 -12.66 -27.48
N PHE A 133 -3.81 -12.95 -26.75
CA PHE A 133 -2.48 -12.46 -27.07
C PHE A 133 -1.97 -12.99 -28.42
N LYS A 134 -1.54 -12.08 -29.28
CA LYS A 134 -0.90 -12.35 -30.57
C LYS A 134 0.54 -12.81 -30.35
N THR A 135 0.95 -13.80 -31.12
CA THR A 135 2.33 -14.32 -31.15
C THR A 135 3.04 -14.04 -32.47
N ILE A 136 2.29 -13.66 -33.51
CA ILE A 136 2.78 -13.45 -34.87
C ILE A 136 2.35 -12.04 -35.31
N PHE A 137 3.31 -11.25 -35.76
CA PHE A 137 3.14 -9.87 -36.22
C PHE A 137 3.56 -9.75 -37.68
N ARG A 138 2.78 -9.03 -38.49
CA ARG A 138 3.01 -8.95 -39.94
C ARG A 138 3.96 -7.81 -40.32
N GLY A 139 4.78 -8.05 -41.34
CA GLY A 139 5.66 -7.06 -41.98
C GLY A 139 7.06 -7.01 -41.40
N GLN A 140 7.76 -5.90 -41.64
CA GLN A 140 9.17 -5.71 -41.29
C GLN A 140 9.31 -4.60 -40.25
N SER A 141 10.25 -4.75 -39.30
CA SER A 141 10.45 -3.77 -38.24
C SER A 141 10.89 -2.39 -38.74
N GLN A 142 11.53 -2.32 -39.92
CA GLN A 142 11.94 -1.07 -40.57
C GLN A 142 10.77 -0.33 -41.25
N ASP A 143 9.70 -1.05 -41.61
CA ASP A 143 8.51 -0.44 -42.22
C ASP A 143 7.54 0.03 -41.14
N ILE A 144 7.56 1.33 -40.85
CA ILE A 144 6.70 1.99 -39.86
C ILE A 144 5.20 1.84 -40.12
N THR A 145 4.80 1.47 -41.35
CA THR A 145 3.39 1.29 -41.70
C THR A 145 2.91 -0.13 -41.42
N SER A 146 3.84 -1.08 -41.32
CA SER A 146 3.57 -2.46 -40.98
C SER A 146 3.13 -2.62 -39.52
N GLU A 147 2.46 -3.73 -39.22
CA GLU A 147 2.03 -4.04 -37.85
C GLU A 147 3.23 -4.12 -36.90
N LEU A 148 4.30 -4.81 -37.33
CA LEU A 148 5.52 -4.96 -36.55
C LEU A 148 6.24 -3.61 -36.33
N GLY A 149 6.37 -2.79 -37.37
CA GLY A 149 6.99 -1.47 -37.26
C GLY A 149 6.22 -0.52 -36.34
N LYS A 150 4.88 -0.52 -36.42
CA LYS A 150 4.02 0.25 -35.51
C LYS A 150 4.20 -0.18 -34.06
N LEU A 151 4.25 -1.50 -33.79
CA LEU A 151 4.47 -2.00 -32.44
C LEU A 151 5.81 -1.53 -31.87
N HIS A 152 6.91 -1.63 -32.62
CA HIS A 152 8.21 -1.15 -32.17
C HIS A 152 8.20 0.37 -31.89
N LEU A 153 7.58 1.15 -32.78
CA LEU A 153 7.44 2.60 -32.62
C LEU A 153 6.64 2.96 -31.36
N SER A 154 5.47 2.33 -31.17
CA SER A 154 4.63 2.51 -29.99
C SER A 154 5.36 2.09 -28.71
N SER A 155 6.10 0.97 -28.74
CA SER A 155 6.90 0.49 -27.59
C SER A 155 8.00 1.49 -27.22
N LYS A 156 8.63 2.12 -28.23
CA LYS A 156 9.64 3.17 -28.01
C LYS A 156 9.02 4.40 -27.35
N SER A 157 7.87 4.86 -27.88
CA SER A 157 7.13 6.00 -27.35
C SER A 157 6.66 5.74 -25.91
N LEU A 158 5.96 4.63 -25.69
CA LEU A 158 5.38 4.28 -24.40
C LEU A 158 6.45 4.12 -23.32
N ALA A 159 7.54 3.39 -23.60
CA ALA A 159 8.61 3.25 -22.63
C ALA A 159 9.26 4.60 -22.26
N SER A 160 9.36 5.55 -23.20
CA SER A 160 9.85 6.90 -22.90
C SER A 160 8.88 7.68 -22.01
N GLN A 161 7.57 7.51 -22.20
CA GLN A 161 6.55 8.12 -21.34
C GLN A 161 6.56 7.48 -19.94
N MET A 162 6.66 6.15 -19.87
CA MET A 162 6.84 5.41 -18.62
C MET A 162 8.07 5.86 -17.84
N ASP A 163 9.20 6.10 -18.53
CA ASP A 163 10.41 6.67 -17.91
C ASP A 163 10.17 8.04 -17.29
N HIS A 164 9.39 8.89 -17.97
CA HIS A 164 9.02 10.19 -17.43
C HIS A 164 8.10 10.05 -16.21
N TRP A 165 7.01 9.27 -16.30
CA TRP A 165 6.10 9.07 -15.16
C TRP A 165 6.80 8.46 -13.96
N LEU A 166 7.61 7.41 -14.15
CA LEU A 166 8.38 6.79 -13.05
C LEU A 166 9.34 7.79 -12.41
N ARG A 167 9.97 8.67 -13.20
CA ARG A 167 10.83 9.72 -12.65
C ARG A 167 10.04 10.71 -11.82
N GLU A 168 8.89 11.19 -12.30
CA GLU A 168 8.04 12.13 -11.57
C GLU A 168 7.48 11.50 -10.29
N ILE A 169 7.03 10.25 -10.34
CA ILE A 169 6.53 9.51 -9.17
C ILE A 169 7.64 9.34 -8.11
N ASN A 170 8.87 9.04 -8.54
CA ASN A 170 10.01 8.85 -7.64
C ASN A 170 10.72 10.15 -7.26
N SER A 171 10.44 11.26 -7.95
CA SER A 171 10.95 12.57 -7.58
C SER A 171 10.41 12.93 -6.19
N ALA A 172 11.29 13.53 -5.39
CA ALA A 172 11.15 13.63 -3.94
C ALA A 172 9.75 14.13 -3.53
N THR A 173 9.17 13.40 -2.59
CA THR A 173 8.09 13.87 -1.71
C THR A 173 8.66 14.92 -0.76
#